data_AF-A0A7V2TYJ0-F1
#
_entry.id   AF-A0A7V2TYJ0-F1
#
_cell.length_a   1.000
_cell.length_b   1.000
_cell.length_c   1.000
_cell.angle_alpha   90.00
_cell.angle_beta   90.00
_cell.angle_gamma   90.00
#
_symmetry.space_group_name_H-M   'P 1'
#
loop_
_entity.id
_entity.type
_entity.pdbx_description
1 polymer ?
#
loop_
_entity_poly.entity_id
_entity_poly.type
_entity_poly.pdbx_seq_one_letter_code
_entity_poly.pdbx_strand_id
1 'polypeptide(L)'
;MYTKEELKAKRIGVLLGGMSSEREVSLLSGGAVLKALRELGYDAVGVEADEILPQRLRELGVEVAFIGLHGSPGEDGSVQGLLEMMRIPYTGSGILASALAMNKAVSRQIFRQNGLPVPRSLFLPQPPRGGVDPGTLPFPFPVVVKPCQEGSSVGVSIVSRPGDLQPAAQRAF
;
A
#
# COMPACT_ATOMS: atom_id res chain seq x y z
N MET A 1 -20.70 -5.02 -13.10
CA MET A 1 -19.57 -5.96 -13.19
C MET A 1 -19.38 -6.27 -14.66
N TYR A 2 -18.17 -6.12 -15.21
CA TYR A 2 -17.93 -6.40 -16.63
C TYR A 2 -17.82 -7.91 -16.89
N THR A 3 -18.33 -8.34 -18.04
CA THR A 3 -18.06 -9.65 -18.63
C THR A 3 -16.64 -9.70 -19.22
N LYS A 4 -16.16 -10.90 -19.56
CA LYS A 4 -14.85 -11.05 -20.22
C LYS A 4 -14.83 -10.37 -21.58
N GLU A 5 -15.92 -10.48 -22.33
CA GLU A 5 -16.10 -9.92 -23.66
C GLU A 5 -16.09 -8.38 -23.61
N GLU A 6 -16.79 -7.78 -22.65
CA GLU A 6 -16.76 -6.33 -22.42
C GLU A 6 -15.36 -5.84 -22.05
N LEU A 7 -14.61 -6.58 -21.22
CA LEU A 7 -13.23 -6.21 -20.88
C LEU A 7 -12.27 -6.33 -22.06
N LYS A 8 -12.48 -7.27 -22.98
CA LYS A 8 -11.66 -7.40 -24.20
C LYS A 8 -11.84 -6.23 -25.16
N ALA A 9 -12.98 -5.53 -25.10
CA ALA A 9 -13.24 -4.34 -25.88
C ALA A 9 -12.70 -3.04 -25.23
N LYS A 10 -12.08 -3.14 -24.04
CA LYS A 10 -11.59 -1.99 -23.28
C LYS A 10 -10.08 -1.93 -23.23
N ARG A 11 -9.57 -0.70 -23.15
CA ARG A 11 -8.14 -0.46 -22.90
C ARG A 11 -7.81 -0.51 -21.42
N ILE A 12 -7.04 -1.52 -21.02
CA ILE A 12 -6.63 -1.78 -19.64
C ILE A 12 -5.28 -1.09 -19.37
N GLY A 13 -5.26 -0.12 -18.46
CA GLY A 13 -4.03 0.49 -17.95
C GLY A 13 -3.52 -0.28 -16.74
N VAL A 14 -2.36 -0.92 -16.87
CA VAL A 14 -1.68 -1.58 -15.75
C VAL A 14 -0.76 -0.56 -15.08
N LEU A 15 -1.18 -0.07 -13.90
CA LEU A 15 -0.39 0.88 -13.12
C LEU A 15 0.78 0.14 -12.47
N LEU A 16 1.98 0.65 -12.70
CA LEU A 16 3.23 0.04 -12.24
C LEU A 16 4.28 1.11 -11.94
N GLY A 17 5.36 0.72 -11.26
CA GLY A 17 6.38 1.65 -10.79
C GLY A 17 5.88 2.51 -9.64
N GLY A 18 5.85 3.82 -9.85
CA GLY A 18 5.46 4.81 -8.86
C GLY A 18 6.63 5.36 -8.05
N MET A 19 6.27 6.13 -7.01
CA MET A 19 7.21 6.97 -6.24
C MET A 19 7.53 6.40 -4.85
N SER A 20 7.00 5.23 -4.51
CA SER A 20 7.24 4.58 -3.21
C SER A 20 8.64 3.97 -3.14
N SER A 21 9.10 3.67 -1.93
CA SER A 21 10.29 2.84 -1.71
C SER A 21 10.16 1.41 -2.27
N GLU A 22 8.95 1.01 -2.66
CA GLU A 22 8.61 -0.31 -3.19
C GLU A 22 8.49 -0.31 -4.73
N ARG A 23 8.95 0.75 -5.40
CA ARG A 23 8.91 0.92 -6.87
C ARG A 23 9.35 -0.32 -7.65
N GLU A 24 10.48 -0.92 -7.29
CA GLU A 24 11.01 -2.09 -8.02
C GLU A 24 10.07 -3.31 -7.92
N VAL A 25 9.46 -3.52 -6.75
CA VAL A 25 8.46 -4.58 -6.55
C VAL A 25 7.21 -4.33 -7.39
N SER A 26 6.79 -3.08 -7.50
CA SER A 26 5.70 -2.62 -8.36
C SER A 26 5.99 -2.82 -9.85
N LEU A 27 7.20 -2.49 -10.32
CA LEU A 27 7.62 -2.74 -11.71
C LEU A 27 7.56 -4.24 -12.06
N LEU A 28 8.07 -5.10 -11.17
CA LEU A 28 8.06 -6.56 -11.37
C LEU A 28 6.62 -7.12 -11.38
N SER A 29 5.83 -6.77 -10.37
CA SER A 29 4.46 -7.28 -10.22
C SER A 29 3.54 -6.79 -11.35
N GLY A 30 3.55 -5.48 -11.61
CA GLY A 30 2.77 -4.87 -12.69
C GLY A 30 3.24 -5.34 -14.07
N GLY A 31 4.55 -5.51 -14.28
CA GLY A 31 5.10 -6.07 -15.52
C GLY A 31 4.62 -7.50 -15.79
N ALA A 32 4.57 -8.36 -14.77
CA ALA A 32 4.05 -9.72 -14.88
C ALA A 32 2.56 -9.72 -15.25
N VAL A 33 1.75 -8.86 -14.62
CA VAL A 33 0.33 -8.71 -14.94
C VAL A 33 0.12 -8.21 -16.37
N LEU A 34 0.87 -7.18 -16.79
CA LEU A 34 0.81 -6.64 -18.15
C LEU A 34 1.11 -7.70 -19.19
N LYS A 35 2.16 -8.50 -18.96
CA LYS A 35 2.52 -9.63 -19.83
C LYS A 35 1.36 -10.63 -19.93
N ALA A 36 0.81 -11.08 -18.80
CA ALA A 36 -0.27 -12.05 -18.78
C ALA A 36 -1.54 -11.54 -19.48
N LEU A 37 -1.93 -10.27 -19.26
CA LEU A 37 -3.10 -9.68 -19.94
C LEU A 37 -2.92 -9.66 -21.46
N ARG A 38 -1.72 -9.33 -21.95
CA ARG A 38 -1.41 -9.34 -23.39
C ARG A 38 -1.44 -10.75 -23.97
N GLU A 39 -0.87 -11.73 -23.27
CA GLU A 39 -0.88 -13.15 -23.70
C GLU A 39 -2.31 -13.72 -23.77
N LEU A 40 -3.23 -13.23 -22.95
CA LEU A 40 -4.65 -13.58 -22.98
C LEU A 40 -5.47 -12.80 -24.05
N GLY A 41 -4.81 -11.91 -24.78
CA GLY A 41 -5.39 -11.12 -25.87
C GLY A 41 -6.30 -9.97 -25.39
N TYR A 42 -5.98 -9.35 -24.26
CA TYR A 42 -6.58 -8.07 -23.86
C TYR A 42 -5.77 -6.89 -24.41
N ASP A 43 -6.42 -5.76 -24.69
CA ASP A 43 -5.73 -4.50 -24.97
C ASP A 43 -5.18 -3.90 -23.66
N ALA A 44 -3.91 -4.17 -23.35
CA ALA A 44 -3.27 -3.75 -22.11
C ALA A 44 -2.01 -2.93 -22.35
N VAL A 45 -1.90 -1.82 -21.61
CA VAL A 45 -0.77 -0.89 -21.63
C VAL A 45 -0.23 -0.67 -20.22
N GLY A 46 1.10 -0.68 -20.05
CA GLY A 46 1.72 -0.30 -18.79
C GLY A 46 1.72 1.22 -18.62
N VAL A 47 1.39 1.70 -17.43
CA VAL A 47 1.32 3.12 -17.09
C VAL A 47 2.17 3.38 -15.86
N GLU A 48 3.21 4.19 -16.01
CA GLU A 48 4.03 4.67 -14.89
C GLU A 48 3.18 5.55 -13.97
N ALA A 49 3.15 5.23 -12.67
CA ALA A 49 2.35 5.93 -11.67
C ALA A 49 3.12 7.08 -11.00
N ASP A 50 3.61 8.01 -11.82
CA ASP A 50 4.31 9.23 -11.39
C ASP A 50 3.34 10.43 -11.24
N GLU A 51 3.89 11.62 -11.01
CA GLU A 51 3.12 12.86 -10.79
C GLU A 51 2.17 13.23 -11.94
N ILE A 52 2.47 12.74 -13.16
CA ILE A 52 1.68 13.01 -14.37
C ILE A 52 0.77 11.84 -14.76
N LEU A 53 0.52 10.90 -13.84
CA LEU A 53 -0.39 9.78 -14.02
C LEU A 53 -1.76 10.20 -14.62
N PRO A 54 -2.44 11.27 -14.16
CA PRO A 54 -3.72 11.68 -14.75
C PRO A 54 -3.65 11.99 -16.24
N GLN A 55 -2.56 12.62 -16.70
CA GLN A 55 -2.32 12.96 -18.10
C GLN A 55 -2.06 11.70 -18.91
N ARG A 56 -1.16 10.82 -18.43
CA ARG A 56 -0.86 9.53 -19.07
C ARG A 56 -2.11 8.66 -19.26
N LEU A 57 -2.97 8.58 -18.24
CA LEU A 57 -4.22 7.83 -18.31
C LEU A 57 -5.15 8.34 -19.43
N ARG A 58 -5.24 9.68 -19.61
CA ARG A 58 -6.06 10.28 -20.67
C ARG A 58 -5.44 10.08 -22.06
N GLU A 59 -4.15 10.37 -22.21
CA GLU A 59 -3.44 10.25 -23.48
C GLU A 59 -3.42 8.82 -24.00
N LEU A 60 -3.28 7.86 -23.09
CA LEU A 60 -3.33 6.44 -23.42
C LEU A 60 -4.75 5.90 -23.54
N GLY A 61 -5.79 6.71 -23.30
CA GLY A 61 -7.19 6.29 -23.43
C GLY A 61 -7.56 5.14 -22.51
N VAL A 62 -7.06 5.12 -21.27
CA VAL A 62 -7.32 4.03 -20.31
C VAL A 62 -8.78 4.07 -19.85
N GLU A 63 -9.46 2.93 -19.99
CA GLU A 63 -10.86 2.76 -19.60
C GLU A 63 -11.05 1.94 -18.32
N VAL A 64 -10.08 1.10 -17.98
CA VAL A 64 -10.06 0.28 -16.75
C VAL A 64 -8.63 0.24 -16.24
N ALA A 65 -8.41 0.40 -14.94
CA ALA A 65 -7.09 0.33 -14.34
C ALA A 65 -6.88 -0.98 -13.57
N PHE A 66 -5.78 -1.67 -13.84
CA PHE A 66 -5.25 -2.69 -12.94
C PHE A 66 -4.20 -2.03 -12.04
N ILE A 67 -4.42 -2.02 -10.73
CA ILE A 67 -3.49 -1.43 -9.77
C ILE A 67 -2.43 -2.48 -9.41
N GLY A 68 -1.26 -2.39 -10.05
CA GLY A 68 -0.07 -3.20 -9.76
C GLY A 68 0.96 -2.47 -8.89
N LEU A 69 0.51 -1.47 -8.12
CA LEU A 69 1.35 -0.60 -7.30
C LEU A 69 1.56 -1.19 -5.90
N HIS A 70 2.69 -0.86 -5.28
CA HIS A 70 3.05 -1.23 -3.91
C HIS A 70 3.46 0.03 -3.14
N GLY A 71 3.03 0.16 -1.89
CA GLY A 71 3.29 1.34 -1.07
C GLY A 71 2.46 2.58 -1.45
N SER A 72 2.65 3.65 -0.69
CA SER A 72 2.01 4.95 -0.97
C SER A 72 2.66 5.64 -2.18
N PRO A 73 1.88 6.24 -3.11
CA PRO A 73 0.43 6.50 -3.06
C PRO A 73 -0.47 5.42 -3.72
N GLY A 74 0.05 4.21 -3.99
CA GLY A 74 -0.68 3.16 -4.71
C GLY A 74 -1.68 2.37 -3.86
N GLU A 75 -1.39 2.21 -2.56
CA GLU A 75 -2.14 1.32 -1.66
C GLU A 75 -2.91 2.05 -0.54
N ASP A 76 -2.79 3.38 -0.45
CA ASP A 76 -3.31 4.18 0.67
C ASP A 76 -4.63 4.91 0.38
N GLY A 77 -5.26 4.64 -0.77
CA GLY A 77 -6.48 5.31 -1.21
C GLY A 77 -6.24 6.50 -2.14
N SER A 78 -5.00 6.97 -2.30
CA SER A 78 -4.69 8.16 -3.13
C SER A 78 -4.94 7.91 -4.62
N VAL A 79 -4.33 6.85 -5.19
CA VAL A 79 -4.55 6.47 -6.59
C VAL A 79 -6.02 6.05 -6.82
N GLN A 80 -6.64 5.38 -5.86
CA GLN A 80 -8.06 5.03 -5.91
C GLN A 80 -8.92 6.29 -6.01
N GLY A 81 -8.65 7.31 -5.19
CA GLY A 81 -9.34 8.59 -5.24
C GLY A 81 -9.18 9.32 -6.56
N LEU A 82 -7.98 9.30 -7.13
CA LEU A 82 -7.73 9.83 -8.48
C LEU A 82 -8.60 9.10 -9.52
N LEU A 83 -8.63 7.77 -9.50
CA LEU A 83 -9.37 6.95 -10.46
C LEU A 83 -10.89 7.14 -10.31
N GLU A 84 -11.41 7.29 -9.08
CA GLU A 84 -12.81 7.66 -8.81
C GLU A 84 -13.17 9.01 -9.45
N MET A 85 -12.31 10.02 -9.29
CA MET A 85 -12.49 11.35 -9.88
C MET A 85 -12.45 11.30 -11.41
N MET A 86 -11.60 10.46 -11.98
CA MET A 86 -11.50 10.24 -13.42
C MET A 86 -12.57 9.30 -13.97
N ARG A 87 -13.41 8.69 -13.12
CA ARG A 87 -14.42 7.68 -13.48
C ARG A 87 -13.81 6.45 -14.18
N ILE A 88 -12.58 6.10 -13.82
CA ILE A 88 -11.90 4.90 -14.33
C ILE A 88 -12.09 3.78 -13.30
N PRO A 89 -12.87 2.72 -13.59
CA PRO A 89 -12.98 1.56 -12.71
C PRO A 89 -11.63 0.87 -12.52
N TYR A 90 -11.40 0.30 -11.33
CA TYR A 90 -10.11 -0.29 -10.98
C TYR A 90 -10.23 -1.56 -10.15
N THR A 91 -9.15 -2.33 -10.12
CA THR A 91 -9.04 -3.55 -9.30
C THR A 91 -8.74 -3.24 -7.84
N GLY A 92 -9.26 -4.08 -6.93
CA GLY A 92 -8.92 -4.05 -5.51
C GLY A 92 -9.93 -3.29 -4.66
N SER A 93 -9.46 -2.80 -3.51
CA SER A 93 -10.26 -2.07 -2.52
C SER A 93 -10.48 -0.61 -2.93
N GLY A 94 -11.63 -0.04 -2.53
CA GLY A 94 -11.91 1.38 -2.70
C GLY A 94 -11.16 2.28 -1.69
N ILE A 95 -11.29 3.61 -1.85
CA ILE A 95 -10.54 4.64 -1.11
C ILE A 95 -10.45 4.35 0.40
N LEU A 96 -11.60 4.22 1.07
CA LEU A 96 -11.64 4.08 2.53
C LEU A 96 -10.97 2.78 2.98
N ALA A 97 -11.26 1.66 2.31
CA ALA A 97 -10.69 0.37 2.68
C ALA A 97 -9.18 0.35 2.50
N SER A 98 -8.66 0.93 1.40
CA SER A 98 -7.21 1.07 1.15
C SER A 98 -6.54 1.94 2.22
N ALA A 99 -7.08 3.13 2.51
CA ALA A 99 -6.54 4.03 3.52
C ALA A 99 -6.50 3.41 4.92
N LEU A 100 -7.57 2.72 5.32
CA LEU A 100 -7.65 2.05 6.61
C LEU A 100 -6.68 0.88 6.69
N ALA A 101 -6.58 0.05 5.65
CA ALA A 101 -5.71 -1.12 5.60
C ALA A 101 -4.22 -0.73 5.66
N MET A 102 -3.83 0.36 4.99
CA MET A 102 -2.46 0.86 5.01
C MET A 102 -2.05 1.36 6.41
N ASN A 103 -2.99 1.93 7.16
CA ASN A 103 -2.75 2.40 8.52
C ASN A 103 -2.90 1.28 9.56
N LYS A 104 -1.77 0.70 9.98
CA LYS A 104 -1.75 -0.43 10.93
C LYS A 104 -2.27 -0.08 12.33
N ALA A 105 -2.21 1.19 12.76
CA ALA A 105 -2.76 1.61 14.04
C ALA A 105 -4.30 1.64 13.98
N VAL A 106 -4.85 2.26 12.94
CA VAL A 106 -6.31 2.35 12.73
C VAL A 106 -6.91 0.98 12.43
N SER A 107 -6.33 0.20 11.51
CA SER A 107 -6.75 -1.18 11.22
C SER A 107 -6.85 -2.04 12.48
N ARG A 108 -5.83 -1.95 13.35
CA ARG A 108 -5.81 -2.72 14.61
C ARG A 108 -6.92 -2.30 15.56
N GLN A 109 -7.19 -1.00 15.67
CA GLN A 109 -8.29 -0.50 16.49
C GLN A 109 -9.63 -1.04 15.99
N ILE A 110 -9.87 -1.00 14.68
CA ILE A 110 -11.09 -1.54 14.06
C ILE A 110 -11.22 -3.04 14.33
N PHE A 111 -10.15 -3.82 14.11
CA PHE A 111 -10.15 -5.26 14.38
C PHE A 111 -10.47 -5.55 15.85
N ARG A 112 -9.82 -4.86 16.80
CA ARG A 112 -10.08 -5.03 18.23
C ARG A 112 -11.52 -4.70 18.60
N GLN A 113 -12.08 -3.61 18.07
CA GLN A 113 -13.46 -3.20 18.31
C GLN A 113 -14.48 -4.23 17.80
N ASN A 114 -14.12 -4.99 16.76
CA ASN A 114 -14.95 -6.06 16.20
C ASN A 114 -14.61 -7.46 16.76
N GLY A 115 -13.88 -7.53 17.88
CA GLY A 115 -13.57 -8.81 18.54
C GLY A 115 -12.54 -9.68 17.83
N LEU A 116 -11.84 -9.16 16.80
CA LEU A 116 -10.78 -9.90 16.12
C LEU A 116 -9.48 -9.86 16.95
N PRO A 117 -8.76 -11.00 17.03
CA PRO A 117 -7.52 -11.06 17.79
C PRO A 117 -6.44 -10.21 17.14
N VAL A 118 -5.85 -9.31 17.92
CA VAL A 118 -4.71 -8.48 17.49
C VAL A 118 -3.61 -8.48 18.54
N PRO A 119 -2.32 -8.43 18.15
CA PRO A 119 -1.24 -8.27 19.11
C PRO A 119 -1.40 -6.98 19.92
N ARG A 120 -1.10 -7.04 21.23
CA ARG A 120 -0.94 -5.85 22.07
C ARG A 120 0.11 -4.94 21.43
N SER A 121 -0.15 -3.63 21.41
CA SER A 121 0.72 -2.67 20.73
C SER A 121 0.66 -1.31 21.42
N LEU A 122 1.75 -0.56 21.34
CA LEU A 122 1.82 0.86 21.65
C LEU A 122 1.98 1.62 20.32
N PHE A 123 1.15 2.64 20.09
CA PHE A 123 1.27 3.51 18.91
C PHE A 123 2.03 4.78 19.30
N LEU A 124 3.06 5.11 18.53
CA LEU A 124 3.83 6.35 18.68
C LEU A 124 3.48 7.25 17.48
N PRO A 125 2.77 8.37 17.69
CA PRO A 125 2.33 9.23 16.59
C PRO A 125 3.47 10.05 15.97
N GLN A 126 4.60 10.16 16.66
CA GLN A 126 5.76 10.95 16.25
C GLN A 126 7.04 10.33 16.81
N PRO A 127 8.21 10.60 16.19
CA PRO A 127 9.48 10.11 16.69
C PRO A 127 9.72 10.59 18.13
N PRO A 128 10.04 9.68 19.06
CA PRO A 128 10.19 10.02 20.47
C PRO A 128 11.50 10.78 20.69
N ARG A 129 11.42 12.10 20.92
CA ARG A 129 12.59 12.98 21.10
C ARG A 129 13.49 12.59 22.28
N GLY A 130 12.91 12.00 23.33
CA GLY A 130 13.63 11.53 24.53
C GLY A 130 13.83 10.01 24.59
N GLY A 131 13.57 9.30 23.49
CA GLY A 131 13.51 7.82 23.48
C GLY A 131 12.18 7.27 23.98
N VAL A 132 12.00 5.95 23.82
CA VAL A 132 10.84 5.22 24.35
C VAL A 132 11.27 4.58 25.66
N ASP A 133 10.62 4.93 26.77
CA ASP A 133 10.86 4.24 28.04
C ASP A 133 10.36 2.78 27.93
N PRO A 134 11.26 1.77 28.03
CA PRO A 134 10.87 0.36 27.97
C PRO A 134 9.85 -0.04 29.05
N GLY A 135 9.81 0.66 30.18
CA GLY A 135 8.85 0.43 31.27
C GLY A 135 7.41 0.81 30.91
N THR A 136 7.21 1.61 29.86
CA THR A 136 5.88 2.00 29.38
C THR A 136 5.23 0.97 28.44
N LEU A 137 5.97 -0.07 28.04
CA LEU A 137 5.44 -1.10 27.15
C LEU A 137 4.41 -1.98 27.88
N PRO A 138 3.21 -2.19 27.31
CA PRO A 138 2.17 -3.02 27.94
C PRO A 138 2.41 -4.54 27.79
N PHE A 139 3.63 -4.92 27.41
CA PHE A 139 4.05 -6.30 27.13
C PHE A 139 5.58 -6.43 27.26
N PRO A 140 6.09 -7.64 27.57
CA PRO A 140 7.52 -7.90 27.72
C PRO A 140 8.23 -7.99 26.37
N PHE A 141 9.56 -7.93 26.42
CA PHE A 141 10.43 -8.28 25.29
C PHE A 141 10.43 -9.80 25.02
N PRO A 142 10.66 -10.24 23.76
CA PRO A 142 10.97 -9.43 22.58
C PRO A 142 9.75 -8.70 22.01
N VAL A 143 10.00 -7.54 21.37
CA VAL A 143 8.96 -6.72 20.72
C VAL A 143 9.28 -6.49 19.25
N VAL A 144 8.25 -6.27 18.44
CA VAL A 144 8.40 -5.86 17.03
C VAL A 144 8.11 -4.38 16.92
N VAL A 145 9.08 -3.62 16.42
CA VAL A 145 8.94 -2.20 16.08
C VAL A 145 8.79 -2.10 14.56
N LYS A 146 7.81 -1.32 14.08
CA LYS A 146 7.55 -1.15 12.65
C LYS A 146 6.88 0.17 12.33
N PRO A 147 7.09 0.75 11.13
CA PRO A 147 6.34 1.91 10.68
C PRO A 147 4.84 1.60 10.61
N CYS A 148 4.04 2.63 10.82
CA CYS A 148 2.59 2.48 10.83
C CYS A 148 2.01 2.27 9.41
N GLN A 149 2.61 2.90 8.40
CA GLN A 149 2.07 3.01 7.05
C GLN A 149 2.99 2.46 5.95
N GLU A 150 4.03 1.69 6.30
CA GLU A 150 4.94 1.10 5.29
C GLU A 150 4.63 -0.36 4.94
N GLY A 151 4.97 -0.75 3.71
CA GLY A 151 4.91 -2.12 3.20
C GLY A 151 6.25 -2.87 3.31
N SER A 152 6.32 -4.05 2.68
CA SER A 152 7.53 -4.85 2.43
C SER A 152 8.56 -4.98 3.57
N SER A 153 8.11 -5.01 4.82
CA SER A 153 8.97 -5.05 6.02
C SER A 153 9.97 -3.89 6.13
N VAL A 154 9.74 -2.78 5.42
CA VAL A 154 10.54 -1.56 5.52
C VAL A 154 10.44 -1.03 6.95
N GLY A 155 11.59 -0.68 7.53
CA GLY A 155 11.69 -0.15 8.91
C GLY A 155 11.34 -1.15 10.03
N VAL A 156 11.05 -2.41 9.72
CA VAL A 156 10.72 -3.43 10.75
C VAL A 156 11.98 -3.86 11.50
N SER A 157 11.88 -3.99 12.83
CA SER A 157 12.94 -4.47 13.70
C SER A 157 12.37 -5.37 14.80
N ILE A 158 13.12 -6.42 15.15
CA ILE A 158 12.84 -7.26 16.32
C ILE A 158 13.80 -6.82 17.43
N VAL A 159 13.25 -6.37 18.55
CA VAL A 159 13.99 -5.83 19.69
C VAL A 159 13.89 -6.84 20.82
N SER A 160 15.02 -7.43 21.19
CA SER A 160 15.08 -8.44 22.26
C SER A 160 15.48 -7.86 23.63
N ARG A 161 16.02 -6.64 23.67
CA ARG A 161 16.53 -6.00 24.89
C ARG A 161 16.09 -4.53 24.95
N PRO A 162 15.89 -3.97 26.17
CA PRO A 162 15.46 -2.58 26.35
C PRO A 162 16.33 -1.53 25.64
N GLY A 163 17.66 -1.71 25.63
CA GLY A 163 18.61 -0.75 25.04
C GLY A 163 18.46 -0.55 23.53
N ASP A 164 17.91 -1.54 22.82
CA ASP A 164 17.79 -1.49 21.35
C ASP A 164 16.46 -0.85 20.90
N LEU A 165 15.59 -0.47 21.84
CA LEU A 165 14.25 0.05 21.55
C LEU A 165 14.29 1.42 20.87
N GLN A 166 15.15 2.34 21.34
CA GLN A 166 15.24 3.69 20.78
C GLN A 166 15.79 3.70 19.34
N PRO A 167 16.90 3.02 19.01
CA PRO A 167 17.36 2.90 17.62
C PRO A 167 16.32 2.28 16.69
N ALA A 168 15.62 1.23 17.16
CA ALA A 168 14.56 0.60 16.39
C ALA A 168 13.36 1.54 16.15
N ALA A 169 12.98 2.35 17.15
CA ALA A 169 11.94 3.36 17.00
C ALA A 169 12.35 4.43 15.98
N GLN A 170 13.59 4.92 16.03
CA GLN A 170 14.10 5.90 15.07
C GLN A 170 14.11 5.37 13.63
N ARG A 171 14.43 4.09 13.42
CA ARG A 171 14.40 3.44 12.11
C ARG A 171 12.97 3.27 11.55
N ALA A 172 11.95 3.30 12.40
CA ALA A 172 10.57 3.07 12.02
C ALA A 172 9.79 4.36 11.66
N PHE A 173 10.42 5.53 11.77
CA PHE A 173 9.93 6.83 11.31
C PHE A 173 10.70 7.27 10.07
#